data_AF-W1PJ33-F1
#
_entry.id   AF-W1PJ33-F1
#
_cell.length_a   1.000
_cell.length_b   1.000
_cell.length_c   1.000
_cell.angle_alpha   90.00
_cell.angle_beta   90.00
_cell.angle_gamma   90.00
#
_symmetry.space_group_name_H-M   'P 1'
#
loop_
_entity.id
_entity.type
_entity.pdbx_description
1 polymer ?
#
loop_
_entity_poly.entity_id
_entity_poly.type
_entity_poly.pdbx_seq_one_letter_code
_entity_poly.pdbx_strand_id
1 'polypeptide(L)'
;MPSRPEKQAPPEFFYDETEARKYTTSSRIIEIQAKLSERALELLALPDDGVSRLLLDIGCGSGLSGETLSENGHQWIGLDISHSMLDIALEREAEGDLILSDIGQGLGLRPGCIDGAISISAVQWLCNADKSSNDPKLRLRAFFGSLYRCLARGARVVLQLYPENHAQLEMITSAAMRSGFSGGLVVDYPHSTRAKKYFLCLICGPPNLSTTLPRAKGEDGGSCSEESDSDGENQTVRVQERQRPRKKQKMLQLTQVHLRTEPFLGNGYGEPKVYIYSSIAVSILEINLRWMDLHTTWVWCSNLSTLDPMTGFWGFCS
;
A
#
# COMPACT_ATOMS: atom_id res chain seq x y z
N MET A 1 -10.17 -0.14 -27.29
CA MET A 1 -9.86 -0.43 -25.87
C MET A 1 -9.01 0.71 -25.35
N PRO A 2 -9.27 1.26 -24.16
CA PRO A 2 -8.30 2.18 -23.57
C PRO A 2 -6.97 1.43 -23.41
N SER A 3 -5.87 2.10 -23.74
CA SER A 3 -4.52 1.55 -23.58
C SER A 3 -4.22 1.28 -22.11
N ARG A 4 -3.45 0.22 -21.82
CA ARG A 4 -2.96 -0.07 -20.46
C ARG A 4 -2.28 1.16 -19.85
N PRO A 5 -2.59 1.55 -18.60
CA PRO A 5 -1.94 2.66 -17.90
C PRO A 5 -0.41 2.65 -18.02
N GLU A 6 0.17 1.46 -17.89
CA GLU A 6 1.61 1.23 -17.92
C GLU A 6 2.26 1.59 -19.27
N LYS A 7 1.48 1.73 -20.34
CA LYS A 7 1.98 2.10 -21.68
C LYS A 7 1.81 3.59 -21.99
N GLN A 8 1.13 4.33 -21.12
CA GLN A 8 0.80 5.73 -21.37
C GLN A 8 1.82 6.68 -20.73
N ALA A 9 2.16 6.45 -19.46
CA ALA A 9 3.11 7.26 -18.72
C ALA A 9 3.66 6.47 -17.51
N PRO A 10 4.80 6.89 -16.93
CA PRO A 10 5.27 6.36 -15.65
C PRO A 10 4.21 6.57 -14.55
N PRO A 11 4.16 5.73 -13.50
CA PRO A 11 3.10 5.78 -12.48
C PRO A 11 3.06 7.12 -11.72
N GLU A 12 4.22 7.75 -11.54
CA GLU A 12 4.38 9.10 -10.96
C GLU A 12 3.59 10.18 -11.72
N PHE A 13 3.45 10.02 -13.05
CA PHE A 13 2.81 11.01 -13.93
C PHE A 13 1.47 10.53 -14.51
N PHE A 14 1.21 9.22 -14.53
CA PHE A 14 -0.04 8.68 -15.06
C PHE A 14 -1.24 9.07 -14.21
N TYR A 15 -1.09 9.00 -12.88
CA TYR A 15 -2.11 9.45 -11.94
C TYR A 15 -1.82 10.88 -11.51
N ASP A 16 -1.97 11.81 -12.45
CA ASP A 16 -2.07 13.23 -12.14
C ASP A 16 -3.36 13.54 -11.35
N GLU A 17 -3.50 14.78 -10.88
CA GLU A 17 -4.65 15.18 -10.06
C GLU A 17 -6.00 14.85 -10.72
N THR A 18 -6.10 14.96 -12.04
CA THR A 18 -7.34 14.74 -12.78
C THR A 18 -7.66 13.26 -12.89
N GLU A 19 -6.70 12.44 -13.30
CA GLU A 19 -6.88 10.99 -13.45
C GLU A 19 -7.01 10.30 -12.10
N ALA A 20 -6.31 10.76 -11.06
CA ALA A 20 -6.44 10.24 -9.70
C ALA A 20 -7.85 10.50 -9.12
N ARG A 21 -8.42 11.70 -9.32
CA ARG A 21 -9.81 12.00 -8.91
C ARG A 21 -10.83 11.16 -9.69
N LYS A 22 -10.68 11.00 -11.01
CA LYS A 22 -11.56 10.12 -11.81
C LYS A 22 -11.51 8.67 -11.35
N TYR A 23 -10.31 8.17 -11.06
CA TYR A 23 -10.10 6.82 -10.56
C TYR A 23 -10.82 6.61 -9.23
N THR A 24 -10.65 7.54 -8.30
CA THR A 24 -11.16 7.41 -6.91
C THR A 24 -12.65 7.71 -6.79
N THR A 25 -13.25 8.46 -7.71
CA THR A 25 -14.70 8.76 -7.70
C THR A 25 -15.54 7.72 -8.44
N SER A 26 -14.92 6.82 -9.19
CA SER A 26 -15.63 5.78 -9.94
C SER A 26 -16.12 4.67 -9.00
N SER A 27 -17.44 4.60 -8.79
CA SER A 27 -18.09 3.56 -7.96
C SER A 27 -17.68 2.14 -8.35
N ARG A 28 -17.53 1.88 -9.66
CA ARG A 28 -17.07 0.60 -10.18
C ARG A 28 -15.63 0.29 -9.78
N ILE A 29 -14.74 1.28 -9.81
CA ILE A 29 -13.33 1.07 -9.42
C ILE A 29 -13.24 0.83 -7.92
N ILE A 30 -13.95 1.61 -7.12
CA ILE A 30 -14.06 1.44 -5.67
C ILE A 30 -14.50 0.01 -5.35
N GLU A 31 -15.58 -0.47 -5.96
CA GLU A 31 -16.10 -1.82 -5.72
C GLU A 31 -15.11 -2.93 -6.12
N ILE A 32 -14.42 -2.76 -7.25
CA ILE A 32 -13.40 -3.73 -7.70
C ILE A 32 -12.22 -3.73 -6.72
N GLN A 33 -11.71 -2.56 -6.33
CA GLN A 33 -10.56 -2.45 -5.43
C GLN A 33 -10.90 -3.01 -4.04
N ALA A 34 -12.11 -2.76 -3.52
CA ALA A 34 -12.58 -3.35 -2.27
C ALA A 34 -12.59 -4.90 -2.36
N LYS A 35 -13.23 -5.47 -3.40
CA LYS A 35 -13.27 -6.93 -3.60
C LYS A 35 -11.89 -7.57 -3.75
N LEU A 36 -10.96 -6.90 -4.42
CA LEU A 36 -9.58 -7.38 -4.56
C LEU A 36 -8.83 -7.32 -3.23
N SER A 37 -9.04 -6.26 -2.44
CA SER A 37 -8.43 -6.07 -1.12
C SER A 37 -8.95 -7.07 -0.11
N GLU A 38 -10.27 -7.30 -0.06
CA GLU A 38 -10.91 -8.34 0.74
C GLU A 38 -10.35 -9.73 0.39
N ARG A 39 -10.22 -10.02 -0.91
CA ARG A 39 -9.62 -11.29 -1.36
C ARG A 39 -8.15 -11.39 -0.98
N ALA A 40 -7.38 -10.32 -1.08
CA ALA A 40 -5.97 -10.33 -0.68
C ALA A 40 -5.83 -10.56 0.83
N LEU A 41 -6.70 -9.96 1.65
CA LEU A 41 -6.73 -10.15 3.10
C LEU A 41 -7.13 -11.59 3.47
N GLU A 42 -8.12 -12.17 2.77
CA GLU A 42 -8.49 -13.59 2.90
C GLU A 42 -7.27 -14.50 2.63
N LEU A 43 -6.54 -14.24 1.54
CA LEU A 43 -5.37 -15.01 1.13
C LEU A 43 -4.16 -14.80 2.07
N LEU A 44 -4.11 -13.66 2.77
CA LEU A 44 -3.08 -13.37 3.77
C LEU A 44 -3.19 -14.34 4.96
N ALA A 45 -4.40 -14.87 5.20
CA ALA A 45 -4.68 -15.90 6.20
C ALA A 45 -4.05 -15.57 7.56
N LEU A 46 -4.31 -14.35 8.02
CA LEU A 46 -3.92 -13.89 9.36
C LEU A 46 -4.62 -14.74 10.43
N PRO A 47 -4.01 -14.96 11.61
CA PRO A 47 -4.67 -15.66 12.70
C PRO A 47 -5.93 -14.91 13.16
N ASP A 48 -7.03 -15.64 13.33
CA ASP A 48 -8.29 -15.12 13.90
C ASP A 48 -8.25 -15.20 15.44
N ASP A 49 -7.31 -14.47 16.03
CA ASP A 49 -7.10 -14.36 17.48
C ASP A 49 -7.57 -13.02 18.07
N GLY A 50 -8.20 -12.18 17.23
CA GLY A 50 -8.65 -10.84 17.60
C GLY A 50 -7.51 -9.83 17.83
N VAL A 51 -6.27 -10.17 17.47
CA VAL A 51 -5.11 -9.30 17.61
C VAL A 51 -4.92 -8.47 16.33
N SER A 52 -4.87 -7.15 16.49
CA SER A 52 -4.54 -6.24 15.39
C SER A 52 -3.12 -6.49 14.88
N ARG A 53 -2.94 -6.46 13.57
CA ARG A 53 -1.66 -6.65 12.88
C ARG A 53 -1.20 -5.33 12.30
N LEU A 54 0.12 -5.13 12.23
CA LEU A 54 0.69 -4.05 11.45
C LEU A 54 0.97 -4.52 10.03
N LEU A 55 0.19 -4.02 9.08
CA LEU A 55 0.24 -4.40 7.68
C LEU A 55 0.89 -3.31 6.82
N LEU A 56 1.49 -3.73 5.71
CA LEU A 56 1.99 -2.81 4.70
C LEU A 56 1.09 -2.86 3.46
N ASP A 57 0.55 -1.70 3.06
CA ASP A 57 -0.18 -1.54 1.80
C ASP A 57 0.73 -0.90 0.74
N ILE A 58 1.17 -1.71 -0.21
CA ILE A 58 2.20 -1.37 -1.19
C ILE A 58 1.53 -0.91 -2.49
N GLY A 59 1.75 0.36 -2.86
CA GLY A 59 0.99 1.03 -3.91
C GLY A 59 -0.43 1.33 -3.45
N CYS A 60 -0.54 1.98 -2.28
CA CYS A 60 -1.82 2.20 -1.60
C CYS A 60 -2.75 3.18 -2.33
N GLY A 61 -2.23 3.94 -3.30
CA GLY A 61 -2.98 4.92 -4.07
C GLY A 61 -3.74 5.88 -3.18
N SER A 62 -5.02 6.06 -3.48
CA SER A 62 -5.96 6.90 -2.73
C SER A 62 -6.54 6.25 -1.47
N GLY A 63 -5.89 5.19 -0.96
CA GLY A 63 -6.24 4.54 0.31
C GLY A 63 -7.39 3.52 0.25
N LEU A 64 -7.89 3.17 -0.96
CA LEU A 64 -9.02 2.24 -1.11
C LEU A 64 -8.75 0.85 -0.51
N SER A 65 -7.55 0.31 -0.69
CA SER A 65 -7.14 -0.96 -0.10
C SER A 65 -6.92 -0.85 1.41
N GLY A 66 -6.37 0.28 1.87
CA GLY A 66 -6.17 0.59 3.28
C GLY A 66 -7.47 0.69 4.08
N GLU A 67 -8.55 1.20 3.49
CA GLU A 67 -9.89 1.19 4.12
C GLU A 67 -10.33 -0.23 4.49
N THR A 68 -10.14 -1.20 3.59
CA THR A 68 -10.43 -2.61 3.89
C THR A 68 -9.59 -3.14 5.06
N LEU A 69 -8.34 -2.71 5.20
CA LEU A 69 -7.49 -3.11 6.33
C LEU A 69 -7.99 -2.53 7.66
N SER A 70 -8.35 -1.25 7.67
CA SER A 70 -8.94 -0.56 8.82
C SER A 70 -10.28 -1.17 9.24
N GLU A 71 -11.17 -1.45 8.29
CA GLU A 71 -12.48 -2.09 8.54
C GLU A 71 -12.34 -3.48 9.17
N ASN A 72 -11.25 -4.18 8.88
CA ASN A 72 -10.92 -5.47 9.48
C ASN A 72 -10.07 -5.35 10.77
N GLY A 73 -9.88 -4.13 11.29
CA GLY A 73 -9.26 -3.87 12.59
C GLY A 73 -7.74 -3.95 12.60
N HIS A 74 -7.09 -3.82 11.45
CA HIS A 74 -5.62 -3.82 11.33
C HIS A 74 -5.07 -2.39 11.21
N GLN A 75 -3.87 -2.19 11.78
CA GLN A 75 -3.10 -0.98 11.53
C GLN A 75 -2.30 -1.15 10.24
N TRP A 76 -2.11 -0.07 9.49
CA TRP A 76 -1.38 -0.17 8.23
C TRP A 76 -0.57 1.08 7.90
N ILE A 77 0.48 0.85 7.10
CA ILE A 77 1.31 1.88 6.49
C ILE A 77 1.12 1.76 4.97
N GLY A 78 0.74 2.84 4.31
CA GLY A 78 0.59 2.94 2.87
C GLY A 78 1.83 3.53 2.21
N LEU A 79 2.30 2.90 1.14
CA LEU A 79 3.36 3.42 0.29
C LEU A 79 2.80 3.71 -1.10
N ASP A 80 3.01 4.91 -1.63
CA ASP A 80 2.72 5.19 -3.05
C ASP A 80 3.74 6.17 -3.64
N ILE A 81 3.94 6.11 -4.95
CA ILE A 81 4.85 7.01 -5.68
C ILE A 81 4.13 8.28 -6.16
N SER A 82 2.81 8.25 -6.31
CA SER A 82 2.02 9.39 -6.77
C SER A 82 1.62 10.29 -5.60
N HIS A 83 2.12 11.53 -5.62
CA HIS A 83 1.72 12.56 -4.66
C HIS A 83 0.22 12.82 -4.72
N SER A 84 -0.36 12.94 -5.92
CA SER A 84 -1.79 13.21 -6.10
C SER A 84 -2.69 12.09 -5.55
N MET A 85 -2.25 10.83 -5.62
CA MET A 85 -2.96 9.73 -4.99
C MET A 85 -2.95 9.83 -3.47
N LEU A 86 -1.80 10.16 -2.87
CA LEU A 86 -1.69 10.34 -1.42
C LEU A 86 -2.47 11.56 -0.92
N ASP A 87 -2.51 12.65 -1.67
CA ASP A 87 -3.33 13.82 -1.35
C ASP A 87 -4.81 13.44 -1.24
N ILE A 88 -5.31 12.62 -2.18
CA ILE A 88 -6.69 12.13 -2.14
C ILE A 88 -6.90 11.20 -0.93
N ALA A 89 -5.93 10.35 -0.59
CA ALA A 89 -6.01 9.51 0.61
C ALA A 89 -6.11 10.36 1.90
N LEU A 90 -5.38 11.48 1.96
CA LEU A 90 -5.48 12.45 3.06
C LEU A 90 -6.84 13.17 3.07
N GLU A 91 -7.33 13.62 1.91
CA GLU A 91 -8.66 14.25 1.77
C GLU A 91 -9.78 13.30 2.25
N ARG A 92 -9.59 11.99 2.09
CA ARG A 92 -10.53 10.94 2.53
C ARG A 92 -10.35 10.51 3.98
N GLU A 93 -9.43 11.15 4.71
CA GLU A 93 -9.13 10.84 6.11
C GLU A 93 -8.73 9.37 6.33
N ALA A 94 -7.92 8.80 5.42
CA ALA A 94 -7.39 7.46 5.59
C ALA A 94 -6.71 7.29 6.97
N GLU A 95 -7.06 6.22 7.69
CA GLU A 95 -6.58 5.98 9.06
C GLU A 95 -5.11 5.53 9.13
N GLY A 96 -4.58 4.97 8.04
CA GLY A 96 -3.21 4.51 7.96
C GLY A 96 -2.21 5.63 7.74
N ASP A 97 -0.96 5.38 8.13
CA ASP A 97 0.13 6.31 7.83
C ASP A 97 0.51 6.23 6.35
N LEU A 98 0.69 7.38 5.71
CA LEU A 98 0.99 7.46 4.28
C LEU A 98 2.42 7.93 4.05
N ILE A 99 3.15 7.25 3.16
CA ILE A 99 4.54 7.56 2.82
C ILE A 99 4.69 7.66 1.31
N LEU A 100 5.16 8.81 0.84
CA LEU A 100 5.59 9.00 -0.54
C LEU A 100 6.89 8.22 -0.77
N SER A 101 6.83 7.14 -1.56
CA SER A 101 7.93 6.21 -1.73
C SER A 101 7.91 5.50 -3.09
N ASP A 102 9.09 5.43 -3.72
CA ASP A 102 9.31 4.55 -4.86
C ASP A 102 9.74 3.16 -4.37
N ILE A 103 8.80 2.21 -4.36
CA ILE A 103 9.02 0.83 -3.91
C ILE A 103 10.13 0.10 -4.71
N GLY A 104 10.45 0.56 -5.93
CA GLY A 104 11.51 -0.02 -6.75
C GLY A 104 12.92 0.37 -6.32
N GLN A 105 13.06 1.35 -5.41
CA GLN A 105 14.33 1.67 -4.75
C GLN A 105 14.54 0.84 -3.47
N GLY A 106 13.50 0.11 -3.05
CA GLY A 106 13.46 -0.67 -1.83
C GLY A 106 12.83 0.08 -0.66
N LEU A 107 12.45 -0.67 0.36
CA LEU A 107 11.73 -0.21 1.53
C LEU A 107 12.69 0.20 2.65
N GLY A 108 12.48 1.40 3.20
CA GLY A 108 13.27 1.98 4.32
C GLY A 108 12.73 1.64 5.71
N LEU A 109 12.07 0.49 5.86
CA LEU A 109 11.42 0.07 7.10
C LEU A 109 12.36 -0.81 7.94
N ARG A 110 12.27 -0.70 9.27
CA ARG A 110 13.03 -1.52 10.22
C ARG A 110 12.83 -3.02 9.94
N PRO A 111 13.88 -3.84 10.07
CA PRO A 111 13.73 -5.28 9.90
C PRO A 111 12.73 -5.92 10.88
N GLY A 112 11.91 -6.85 10.37
CA GLY A 112 11.03 -7.70 11.18
C GLY A 112 9.86 -7.01 11.88
N CYS A 113 9.45 -5.81 11.48
CA CYS A 113 8.38 -5.04 12.13
C CYS A 113 6.99 -5.19 11.49
N ILE A 114 6.90 -5.75 10.27
CA ILE A 114 5.64 -5.85 9.52
C ILE A 114 5.10 -7.29 9.61
N ASP A 115 3.84 -7.44 10.04
CA ASP A 115 3.19 -8.74 10.25
C ASP A 115 2.68 -9.37 8.95
N GLY A 116 2.45 -8.55 7.92
CA GLY A 116 2.04 -8.98 6.59
C GLY A 116 1.97 -7.81 5.62
N ALA A 117 1.88 -8.10 4.33
CA ALA A 117 1.76 -7.05 3.31
C ALA A 117 0.76 -7.42 2.23
N ILE A 118 0.05 -6.41 1.73
CA ILE A 118 -0.79 -6.51 0.54
C ILE A 118 -0.32 -5.52 -0.52
N SER A 119 -0.63 -5.81 -1.77
CA SER A 119 -0.46 -4.87 -2.87
C SER A 119 -1.53 -5.14 -3.90
N ILE A 120 -2.32 -4.12 -4.24
CA ILE A 120 -3.42 -4.26 -5.19
C ILE A 120 -3.12 -3.42 -6.42
N SER A 121 -2.97 -4.08 -7.57
CA SER A 121 -2.78 -3.41 -8.87
C SER A 121 -1.51 -2.55 -8.99
N ALA A 122 -0.45 -2.80 -8.21
CA ALA A 122 0.74 -1.93 -8.17
C ALA A 122 2.06 -2.56 -8.65
N VAL A 123 2.37 -3.81 -8.27
CA VAL A 123 3.72 -4.39 -8.48
C VAL A 123 4.10 -4.52 -9.97
N GLN A 124 3.13 -4.65 -10.88
CA GLN A 124 3.43 -4.73 -12.32
C GLN A 124 4.15 -3.48 -12.86
N TRP A 125 3.97 -2.32 -12.22
CA TRP A 125 4.66 -1.07 -12.59
C TRP A 125 6.17 -1.14 -12.42
N LEU A 126 6.69 -2.04 -11.57
CA LEU A 126 8.13 -2.26 -11.45
C LEU A 126 8.76 -2.90 -12.70
N CYS A 127 7.93 -3.43 -13.59
CA CYS A 127 8.38 -3.98 -14.85
C CYS A 127 8.50 -2.93 -15.97
N ASN A 128 8.06 -1.69 -15.72
CA ASN A 128 8.22 -0.59 -16.66
C ASN A 128 9.66 -0.06 -16.63
N ALA A 129 10.20 0.17 -17.82
CA ALA A 129 11.55 0.69 -18.03
C ALA A 129 11.52 2.07 -18.70
N ASP A 130 10.72 2.99 -18.16
CA ASP A 130 10.48 4.32 -18.77
C ASP A 130 11.72 5.24 -18.77
N LYS A 131 12.68 4.98 -17.88
CA LYS A 131 13.98 5.68 -17.79
C LYS A 131 15.11 4.66 -17.95
N SER A 132 16.26 5.08 -18.48
CA SER A 132 17.44 4.19 -18.61
C SER A 132 17.95 3.64 -17.27
N SER A 133 17.68 4.33 -16.16
CA SER A 133 17.96 3.90 -14.80
C SER A 133 16.96 2.86 -14.25
N ASN A 134 15.84 2.62 -14.93
CA ASN A 134 14.78 1.73 -14.47
C ASN A 134 14.96 0.32 -15.03
N ASP A 135 16.02 -0.38 -14.62
CA ASP A 135 16.15 -1.81 -14.92
C ASP A 135 15.14 -2.61 -14.07
N PRO A 136 14.17 -3.32 -14.70
CA PRO A 136 13.14 -4.06 -13.98
C PRO A 136 13.68 -5.13 -13.01
N LYS A 137 14.76 -5.82 -13.39
CA LYS A 137 15.33 -6.90 -12.57
C LYS A 137 15.99 -6.32 -11.33
N LEU A 138 16.70 -5.19 -11.46
CA LEU A 138 17.31 -4.50 -10.32
C LEU A 138 16.25 -3.93 -9.36
N ARG A 139 15.19 -3.31 -9.91
CA ARG A 139 14.08 -2.75 -9.12
C ARG A 139 13.30 -3.83 -8.39
N LEU A 140 12.95 -4.93 -9.05
CA LEU A 140 12.31 -6.09 -8.41
C LEU A 140 13.22 -6.71 -7.33
N ARG A 141 14.53 -6.78 -7.56
CA ARG A 141 15.49 -7.26 -6.54
C ARG A 141 15.51 -6.34 -5.32
N ALA A 142 15.57 -5.02 -5.52
CA ALA A 142 15.54 -4.05 -4.44
C ALA A 142 14.22 -4.14 -3.65
N PHE A 143 13.08 -4.17 -4.36
CA PHE A 143 11.75 -4.31 -3.78
C PHE A 143 11.63 -5.59 -2.92
N PHE A 144 11.77 -6.78 -3.52
CA PHE A 144 11.58 -8.03 -2.77
C PHE A 144 12.64 -8.23 -1.69
N GLY A 145 13.89 -7.81 -1.92
CA GLY A 145 14.95 -7.95 -0.93
C GLY A 145 14.71 -7.09 0.31
N SER A 146 14.23 -5.87 0.14
CA SER A 146 13.89 -4.99 1.26
C SER A 146 12.58 -5.38 1.94
N LEU A 147 11.56 -5.78 1.17
CA LEU A 147 10.31 -6.33 1.69
C LEU A 147 10.53 -7.56 2.56
N TYR A 148 11.37 -8.50 2.12
CA TYR A 148 11.71 -9.68 2.91
C TYR A 148 12.35 -9.31 4.26
N ARG A 149 13.18 -8.24 4.30
CA ARG A 149 13.84 -7.80 5.52
C ARG A 149 12.87 -7.18 6.53
N CYS A 150 11.92 -6.35 6.09
CA CYS A 150 11.00 -5.67 7.01
C CYS A 150 9.89 -6.58 7.55
N LEU A 151 9.63 -7.72 6.92
CA LEU A 151 8.61 -8.68 7.36
C LEU A 151 9.06 -9.53 8.55
N ALA A 152 8.15 -9.74 9.49
CA ALA A 152 8.32 -10.69 10.57
C ALA A 152 8.46 -12.13 10.03
N ARG A 153 9.10 -13.01 10.82
CA ARG A 153 9.23 -14.43 10.44
C ARG A 153 7.85 -15.08 10.36
N GLY A 154 7.57 -15.75 9.25
CA GLY A 154 6.28 -16.38 8.98
C GLY A 154 5.21 -15.42 8.45
N ALA A 155 5.51 -14.13 8.32
CA ALA A 155 4.61 -13.16 7.70
C ALA A 155 4.27 -13.55 6.27
N ARG A 156 3.04 -13.27 5.87
CA ARG A 156 2.54 -13.54 4.52
C ARG A 156 2.47 -12.25 3.72
N VAL A 157 2.57 -12.38 2.41
CA VAL A 157 2.43 -11.27 1.47
C VAL A 157 1.50 -11.70 0.36
N VAL A 158 0.54 -10.86 -0.01
CA VAL A 158 -0.35 -11.11 -1.14
C VAL A 158 -0.30 -9.95 -2.11
N LEU A 159 0.20 -10.22 -3.32
CA LEU A 159 0.36 -9.22 -4.37
C LEU A 159 -0.60 -9.54 -5.51
N GLN A 160 -1.64 -8.73 -5.67
CA GLN A 160 -2.50 -8.78 -6.84
C GLN A 160 -1.87 -7.95 -7.96
N LEU A 161 -1.70 -8.58 -9.14
CA LEU A 161 -1.05 -7.92 -10.28
C LEU A 161 -1.70 -8.27 -11.62
N TYR A 162 -1.43 -7.43 -12.63
CA TYR A 162 -1.89 -7.60 -14.01
C TYR A 162 -0.70 -7.82 -14.96
N PRO A 163 -0.17 -9.05 -15.06
CA PRO A 163 0.96 -9.30 -15.93
C PRO A 163 0.59 -9.03 -17.39
N GLU A 164 1.51 -8.49 -18.17
CA GLU A 164 1.38 -8.33 -19.62
C GLU A 164 1.54 -9.67 -20.33
N ASN A 165 2.50 -10.48 -19.89
CA ASN A 165 2.81 -11.78 -20.46
C ASN A 165 3.36 -12.74 -19.40
N HIS A 166 3.45 -14.02 -19.76
CA HIS A 166 3.97 -15.06 -18.86
C HIS A 166 5.42 -14.79 -18.43
N ALA A 167 6.27 -14.25 -19.30
CA ALA A 167 7.66 -13.93 -18.96
C ALA A 167 7.77 -12.85 -17.87
N GLN A 168 6.88 -11.85 -17.87
CA GLN A 168 6.82 -10.83 -16.82
C GLN A 168 6.38 -11.45 -15.48
N LEU A 169 5.37 -12.32 -15.51
CA LEU A 169 4.90 -13.05 -14.33
C LEU A 169 6.00 -13.95 -13.74
N GLU A 170 6.73 -14.67 -14.59
CA GLU A 170 7.89 -15.48 -14.19
C GLU A 170 9.03 -14.62 -13.64
N MET A 171 9.28 -13.45 -14.22
CA MET A 171 10.31 -12.51 -13.74
C MET A 171 10.01 -12.04 -12.31
N ILE A 172 8.76 -11.62 -12.05
CA ILE A 172 8.30 -11.17 -10.73
C ILE A 172 8.40 -12.32 -9.72
N THR A 173 7.85 -13.49 -10.07
CA THR A 173 7.84 -14.67 -9.19
C THR A 173 9.27 -15.11 -8.87
N SER A 174 10.15 -15.17 -9.88
CA SER A 174 11.55 -15.57 -9.68
C SER A 174 12.32 -14.55 -8.84
N ALA A 175 12.00 -13.25 -8.94
CA ALA A 175 12.61 -12.23 -8.09
C ALA A 175 12.20 -12.41 -6.61
N ALA A 176 10.94 -12.72 -6.34
CA ALA A 176 10.47 -13.05 -5.00
C ALA A 176 11.19 -14.28 -4.43
N MET A 177 11.22 -15.38 -5.18
CA MET A 177 11.85 -16.63 -4.72
C MET A 177 13.35 -16.46 -4.46
N ARG A 178 14.07 -15.69 -5.30
CA ARG A 178 15.50 -15.39 -5.09
C ARG A 178 15.75 -14.54 -3.84
N SER A 179 14.79 -13.73 -3.41
CA SER A 179 14.89 -12.93 -2.18
C SER A 179 14.60 -13.74 -0.91
N GLY A 180 14.23 -15.03 -1.04
CA GLY A 180 14.02 -15.94 0.08
C GLY A 180 12.56 -16.23 0.40
N PHE A 181 11.62 -15.66 -0.35
CA PHE A 181 10.21 -16.01 -0.20
C PHE A 181 9.95 -17.45 -0.65
N SER A 182 9.00 -18.10 0.00
CA SER A 182 8.33 -19.30 -0.48
C SER A 182 6.88 -18.98 -0.83
N GLY A 183 6.16 -19.90 -1.49
CA GLY A 183 4.75 -19.73 -1.81
C GLY A 183 4.44 -20.01 -3.28
N GLY A 184 3.44 -19.34 -3.83
CA GLY A 184 2.96 -19.62 -5.18
C GLY A 184 1.94 -18.63 -5.71
N LEU A 185 1.42 -18.93 -6.90
CA LEU A 185 0.46 -18.12 -7.61
C LEU A 185 -0.94 -18.70 -7.45
N VAL A 186 -1.89 -17.87 -7.02
CA VAL A 186 -3.32 -18.16 -7.00
C VAL A 186 -3.97 -17.40 -8.15
N VAL A 187 -4.73 -18.11 -8.98
CA VAL A 187 -5.43 -17.52 -10.13
C VAL A 187 -6.91 -17.72 -9.96
N ASP A 188 -7.61 -16.65 -9.55
CA ASP A 188 -9.06 -16.68 -9.46
C ASP A 188 -9.65 -16.55 -10.88
N TYR A 189 -10.71 -17.32 -11.14
CA TYR A 189 -11.43 -17.40 -12.42
C TYR A 189 -10.51 -17.71 -13.63
N PRO A 190 -9.76 -18.82 -13.60
CA PRO A 190 -8.73 -19.12 -14.60
C PRO A 190 -9.27 -19.29 -16.03
N HIS A 191 -10.55 -19.66 -16.18
CA HIS A 191 -11.21 -19.87 -17.46
C HIS A 191 -11.79 -18.59 -18.09
N SER A 192 -11.89 -17.49 -17.33
CA SER A 192 -12.41 -16.22 -17.85
C SER A 192 -11.28 -15.32 -18.33
N THR A 193 -11.38 -14.74 -19.52
CA THR A 193 -10.40 -13.73 -19.97
C THR A 193 -10.60 -12.37 -19.30
N ARG A 194 -11.84 -12.06 -18.87
CA ARG A 194 -12.21 -10.78 -18.25
C ARG A 194 -12.18 -10.83 -16.72
N ALA A 195 -12.66 -11.92 -16.13
CA ALA A 195 -12.75 -12.05 -14.67
C ALA A 195 -11.46 -12.51 -14.02
N LYS A 196 -10.51 -13.10 -14.77
CA LYS A 196 -9.24 -13.61 -14.23
C LYS A 196 -8.48 -12.58 -13.40
N LYS A 197 -7.99 -13.03 -12.24
CA LYS A 197 -7.15 -12.23 -11.32
C LYS A 197 -5.98 -13.07 -10.83
N TYR A 198 -4.79 -12.49 -10.85
CA TYR A 198 -3.57 -13.13 -10.38
C TYR A 198 -3.19 -12.58 -9.01
N PHE A 199 -2.95 -13.48 -8.06
CA PHE A 199 -2.47 -13.18 -6.72
C PHE A 199 -1.19 -13.97 -6.46
N LEU A 200 -0.07 -13.29 -6.27
CA LEU A 200 1.17 -13.91 -5.83
C LEU A 200 1.16 -13.95 -4.30
N CYS A 201 1.04 -15.16 -3.75
CA CYS A 201 0.98 -15.42 -2.32
C CYS A 201 2.33 -15.93 -1.83
N LEU A 202 2.99 -15.14 -1.00
CA LEU A 202 4.34 -15.39 -0.50
C LEU A 202 4.37 -15.54 1.02
N ILE A 203 5.36 -16.27 1.51
CA ILE A 203 5.63 -16.49 2.94
C ILE A 203 7.10 -16.14 3.21
N CYS A 204 7.34 -15.31 4.23
CA CYS A 204 8.66 -14.94 4.71
C CYS A 204 9.20 -16.01 5.68
N GLY A 205 10.42 -16.49 5.44
CA GLY A 205 11.07 -17.51 6.27
C GLY A 205 11.06 -18.92 5.66
N PRO A 206 11.77 -19.87 6.30
CA PRO A 206 11.88 -21.24 5.79
C PRO A 206 10.49 -21.90 5.72
N PRO A 207 10.24 -22.74 4.71
CA PRO A 207 8.96 -23.42 4.57
C PRO A 207 8.74 -24.34 5.78
N ASN A 208 7.85 -23.95 6.69
CA ASN A 208 7.33 -24.86 7.69
C ASN A 208 6.46 -25.90 6.97
N LEU A 209 6.60 -27.18 7.31
CA LEU A 209 5.91 -28.30 6.65
C LEU A 209 4.37 -28.23 6.68
N SER A 210 3.76 -27.29 7.42
CA SER A 210 2.30 -27.18 7.57
C SER A 210 1.66 -26.01 6.81
N THR A 211 2.38 -25.26 5.98
CA THR A 211 1.80 -24.09 5.31
C THR A 211 1.18 -24.45 3.97
N THR A 212 -0.13 -24.73 3.95
CA THR A 212 -0.92 -24.91 2.73
C THR A 212 -1.26 -23.55 2.10
N LEU A 213 -1.04 -23.42 0.79
CA LEU A 213 -1.52 -22.26 0.02
C LEU A 213 -3.07 -22.26 -0.01
N PRO A 214 -3.73 -21.10 0.11
CA PRO A 214 -5.19 -21.02 -0.03
C PRO A 214 -5.67 -21.44 -1.43
N ARG A 215 -6.90 -21.96 -1.52
CA ARG A 215 -7.50 -22.46 -2.78
C ARG A 215 -7.92 -21.31 -3.71
N ALA A 216 -7.74 -21.51 -5.02
CA ALA A 216 -8.21 -20.58 -6.06
C ALA A 216 -9.73 -20.61 -6.20
N LYS A 217 -10.35 -19.47 -6.50
CA LYS A 217 -11.79 -19.38 -6.79
C LYS A 217 -12.08 -19.71 -8.26
N GLY A 218 -13.16 -20.45 -8.52
CA GLY A 218 -13.66 -20.73 -9.87
C GLY A 218 -13.06 -21.96 -10.58
N GLU A 219 -12.47 -22.90 -9.83
CA GLU A 219 -12.06 -24.22 -10.35
C GLU A 219 -13.22 -25.22 -10.46
N ASP A 220 -14.27 -25.05 -9.65
CA ASP A 220 -15.46 -25.88 -9.71
C ASP A 220 -16.38 -25.32 -10.82
N GLY A 221 -16.53 -26.07 -11.93
CA GLY A 221 -17.20 -25.66 -13.18
C GLY A 221 -18.71 -25.36 -13.09
N GLY A 222 -19.12 -24.47 -12.20
CA GLY A 222 -20.47 -23.94 -12.11
C GLY A 222 -20.70 -22.85 -13.15
N SER A 223 -21.56 -23.14 -14.13
CA SER A 223 -22.07 -22.24 -15.16
C SER A 223 -22.40 -20.84 -14.61
N CYS A 224 -21.74 -19.80 -15.13
CA CYS A 224 -22.17 -18.42 -14.94
C CYS A 224 -23.50 -18.22 -15.66
N SER A 225 -24.59 -18.03 -14.92
CA SER A 225 -25.79 -17.42 -15.48
C SER A 225 -25.48 -15.95 -15.80
N GLU A 226 -25.55 -15.60 -17.07
CA GLU A 226 -25.50 -14.24 -17.56
C GLU A 226 -26.74 -13.49 -17.05
N GLU A 227 -26.56 -12.53 -16.14
CA GLU A 227 -27.59 -11.51 -15.90
C GLU A 227 -27.30 -10.32 -16.80
N SER A 228 -28.09 -10.25 -17.88
CA SER A 228 -28.31 -9.09 -18.71
C SER A 228 -29.39 -8.22 -18.05
N ASP A 229 -29.03 -7.08 -17.46
CA ASP A 229 -30.02 -6.15 -16.93
C ASP A 229 -30.35 -5.06 -17.96
N SER A 230 -31.57 -5.21 -18.50
CA SER A 230 -32.34 -4.25 -19.26
C SER A 230 -33.05 -3.28 -18.32
N ASP A 231 -33.20 -2.03 -18.78
CA ASP A 231 -33.99 -0.96 -18.17
C ASP A 231 -35.39 -1.40 -17.72
N GLY A 232 -35.83 -0.88 -16.57
CA GLY A 232 -37.21 -1.06 -16.09
C GLY A 232 -37.51 -0.36 -14.76
N GLU A 233 -38.54 0.47 -14.78
CA GLU A 233 -38.99 1.42 -13.76
C GLU A 233 -39.61 0.78 -12.50
N ASN A 234 -39.65 1.59 -11.43
CA ASN A 234 -40.63 1.66 -10.34
C ASN A 234 -41.35 0.38 -9.88
N GLN A 235 -41.08 -0.06 -8.65
CA GLN A 235 -42.12 -0.39 -7.66
C GLN A 235 -41.59 -0.53 -6.21
N THR A 236 -42.56 -0.46 -5.30
CA THR A 236 -42.53 -0.01 -3.90
C THR A 236 -42.10 -1.01 -2.82
N VAL A 237 -41.31 -0.49 -1.85
CA VAL A 237 -41.32 -0.66 -0.37
C VAL A 237 -41.34 -2.08 0.24
N ARG A 238 -40.34 -2.37 1.10
CA ARG A 238 -40.55 -2.94 2.46
C ARG A 238 -39.36 -2.64 3.38
N VAL A 239 -39.62 -1.83 4.40
CA VAL A 239 -38.72 -1.53 5.52
C VAL A 239 -38.61 -2.77 6.41
N GLN A 240 -37.40 -3.23 6.68
CA GLN A 240 -37.10 -4.09 7.82
C GLN A 240 -36.03 -3.43 8.69
N GLU A 241 -36.38 -3.22 9.96
CA GLU A 241 -35.54 -2.66 11.00
C GLU A 241 -34.24 -3.47 11.17
N ARG A 242 -33.10 -2.84 10.93
CA ARG A 242 -31.80 -3.37 11.37
C ARG A 242 -31.54 -2.96 12.81
N GLN A 243 -31.47 -3.97 13.68
CA GLN A 243 -31.07 -3.83 15.07
C GLN A 243 -29.63 -3.28 15.19
N ARG A 244 -29.46 -2.26 16.02
CA ARG A 244 -28.17 -1.66 16.37
C ARG A 244 -27.34 -2.60 17.26
N PRO A 245 -26.04 -2.84 16.98
CA PRO A 245 -25.12 -3.37 17.98
C PRO A 245 -24.60 -2.27 18.92
N ARG A 246 -24.17 -2.71 20.11
CA ARG A 246 -23.92 -1.95 21.34
C ARG A 246 -22.71 -1.00 21.29
N LYS A 247 -22.82 0.11 22.05
CA LYS A 247 -21.76 1.09 22.38
C LYS A 247 -20.46 0.39 22.82
N LYS A 248 -19.36 0.60 22.07
CA LYS A 248 -18.00 0.35 22.54
C LYS A 248 -17.44 1.57 23.27
N GLN A 249 -16.67 1.32 24.31
CA GLN A 249 -16.08 2.30 25.23
C GLN A 249 -15.12 3.26 24.51
N LYS A 250 -15.11 4.53 24.95
CA LYS A 250 -14.20 5.58 24.49
C LYS A 250 -12.76 5.15 24.68
N MET A 251 -12.04 5.00 23.58
CA MET A 251 -10.57 4.93 23.58
C MET A 251 -10.04 6.37 23.55
N LEU A 252 -8.99 6.63 24.34
CA LEU A 252 -8.38 7.94 24.50
C LEU A 252 -7.95 8.50 23.14
N GLN A 253 -8.48 9.68 22.82
CA GLN A 253 -8.23 10.44 21.61
C GLN A 253 -6.78 10.93 21.65
N LEU A 254 -5.88 10.28 20.90
CA LEU A 254 -4.56 10.85 20.61
C LEU A 254 -4.78 12.00 19.64
N THR A 255 -4.49 13.21 20.11
CA THR A 255 -4.62 14.46 19.36
C THR A 255 -3.71 14.40 18.14
N GLN A 256 -4.31 14.32 16.95
CA GLN A 256 -3.62 14.40 15.67
C GLN A 256 -3.06 15.83 15.52
N VAL A 257 -1.73 15.97 15.50
CA VAL A 257 -1.09 17.27 15.30
C VAL A 257 -1.06 17.56 13.80
N HIS A 258 -1.93 18.47 13.36
CA HIS A 258 -1.88 19.04 12.00
C HIS A 258 -0.68 19.98 11.87
N LEU A 259 0.29 19.65 11.03
CA LEU A 259 1.34 20.59 10.60
C LEU A 259 0.98 21.13 9.22
N ARG A 260 0.66 22.42 9.13
CA ARG A 260 0.54 23.18 7.88
C ARG A 260 1.93 23.35 7.25
N THR A 261 2.02 23.21 5.93
CA THR A 261 3.19 23.61 5.15
C THR A 261 2.82 24.73 4.18
N GLU A 262 3.52 25.87 4.25
CA GLU A 262 3.56 26.89 3.20
C GLU A 262 4.61 26.49 2.13
N PRO A 263 4.40 26.80 0.83
CA PRO A 263 5.35 26.42 -0.21
C PRO A 263 6.60 27.30 -0.18
N PHE A 264 7.78 26.67 -0.05
CA PHE A 264 9.06 27.37 -0.21
C PHE A 264 9.50 27.29 -1.68
N LEU A 265 9.38 28.41 -2.41
CA LEU A 265 9.99 28.61 -3.71
C LEU A 265 11.50 28.80 -3.53
N GLY A 266 12.29 27.77 -3.85
CA GLY A 266 13.76 27.82 -3.83
C GLY A 266 14.37 27.02 -4.97
N ASN A 267 15.04 27.73 -5.88
CA ASN A 267 15.77 27.19 -7.02
C ASN A 267 16.89 26.21 -6.63
N GLY A 268 17.03 25.13 -7.40
CA GLY A 268 18.32 24.45 -7.60
C GLY A 268 18.45 23.06 -6.95
N TYR A 269 18.59 22.05 -7.82
CA TYR A 269 19.14 20.69 -7.57
C TYR A 269 18.66 20.00 -6.28
N GLY A 270 17.46 19.42 -6.32
CA GLY A 270 16.87 18.69 -5.20
C GLY A 270 17.34 17.24 -5.10
N GLU A 271 17.99 16.91 -3.97
CA GLU A 271 18.05 15.56 -3.43
C GLU A 271 16.65 15.06 -3.03
N PRO A 272 16.39 13.74 -3.05
CA PRO A 272 15.07 13.20 -2.70
C PRO A 272 14.76 13.46 -1.22
N LYS A 273 13.79 14.34 -0.96
CA LYS A 273 13.24 14.56 0.37
C LYS A 273 12.11 13.55 0.62
N VAL A 274 12.24 12.77 1.68
CA VAL A 274 11.17 11.89 2.17
C VAL A 274 10.24 12.73 3.03
N TYR A 275 8.99 12.90 2.60
CA TYR A 275 7.96 13.55 3.40
C TYR A 275 7.27 12.48 4.26
N ILE A 276 7.27 12.68 5.58
CA ILE A 276 6.68 11.76 6.56
C ILE A 276 5.48 12.46 7.19
N TYR A 277 4.29 11.89 7.01
CA TYR A 277 3.06 12.35 7.64
C TYR A 277 2.63 11.31 8.68
N SER A 278 3.16 11.35 9.91
CA SER A 278 2.88 10.26 10.86
C SER A 278 3.26 10.51 12.33
N SER A 279 2.53 9.83 13.23
CA SER A 279 2.88 9.59 14.64
C SER A 279 3.42 8.17 14.95
N ILE A 280 3.20 7.15 14.08
CA ILE A 280 3.66 5.76 14.26
C ILE A 280 4.98 5.51 13.50
N ALA A 281 5.12 5.98 12.27
CA ALA A 281 6.26 5.79 11.36
C ALA A 281 7.60 6.26 11.93
N VAL A 282 7.62 7.26 12.83
CA VAL A 282 8.85 7.76 13.47
C VAL A 282 9.58 6.65 14.24
N SER A 283 8.86 5.66 14.78
CA SER A 283 9.47 4.55 15.52
C SER A 283 9.97 3.40 14.63
N ILE A 284 9.47 3.32 13.39
CA ILE A 284 9.62 2.18 12.47
C ILE A 284 10.59 2.48 11.32
N LEU A 285 10.77 3.74 10.96
CA LEU A 285 11.75 4.14 9.95
C LEU A 285 13.17 4.04 10.52
N GLU A 286 14.03 3.31 9.81
CA GLU A 286 15.47 3.31 10.09
C GLU A 286 16.11 4.42 9.25
N ILE A 287 16.32 5.59 9.84
CA ILE A 287 17.13 6.64 9.19
C ILE A 287 18.57 6.13 9.18
N ASN A 288 19.02 5.62 8.02
CA ASN A 288 20.41 5.27 7.79
C ASN A 288 21.26 6.56 7.79
N LEU A 289 21.69 7.00 8.98
CA LEU A 289 22.59 8.15 9.20
C LEU A 289 24.03 7.91 8.73
N ARG A 290 24.27 6.99 7.79
CA ARG A 290 25.63 6.58 7.38
C ARG A 290 26.19 7.26 6.14
N TRP A 291 25.52 8.29 5.64
CA TRP A 291 25.99 9.11 4.50
C TRP A 291 25.62 10.59 4.69
N MET A 292 26.11 11.24 5.75
CA MET A 292 26.13 12.70 5.82
C MET A 292 27.38 13.14 6.60
N ASP A 293 28.47 13.37 5.87
CA ASP A 293 29.63 14.05 6.43
C ASP A 293 29.27 15.49 6.81
N LEU A 294 29.57 15.82 8.07
CA LEU A 294 29.98 17.12 8.62
C LEU A 294 29.47 18.37 7.86
N HIS A 295 28.28 18.88 8.22
CA HIS A 295 27.97 20.33 8.38
C HIS A 295 26.49 20.67 8.62
N THR A 296 25.62 19.71 8.91
CA THR A 296 24.20 20.00 9.20
C THR A 296 23.96 20.21 10.70
N THR A 297 23.70 21.45 11.11
CA THR A 297 23.16 21.76 12.45
C THR A 297 21.71 21.30 12.53
N TRP A 298 21.40 20.38 13.43
CA TRP A 298 20.04 19.95 13.74
C TRP A 298 19.44 20.88 14.80
N VAL A 299 18.23 21.42 14.55
CA VAL A 299 17.42 22.05 15.60
C VAL A 299 16.51 20.97 16.18
N TRP A 300 16.82 20.53 17.40
CA TRP A 300 15.98 19.65 18.20
C TRP A 300 14.94 20.52 18.92
N CYS A 301 13.67 20.43 18.55
CA CYS A 301 12.59 21.14 19.23
C CYS A 301 11.82 20.15 20.12
N SER A 302 12.38 19.85 21.29
CA SER A 302 11.69 19.14 22.35
C SER A 302 11.01 20.14 23.28
N ASN A 303 9.71 19.93 23.50
CA ASN A 303 8.81 20.58 24.45
C ASN A 303 8.18 21.91 24.03
N LEU A 304 6.88 21.81 23.78
CA LEU A 304 5.92 22.90 23.72
C LEU A 304 5.65 23.39 25.16
N SER A 305 6.41 24.35 25.65
CA SER A 305 5.96 25.21 26.74
C SER A 305 6.66 26.56 26.66
N THR A 306 5.86 27.56 26.29
CA THR A 306 6.07 29.02 26.40
C THR A 306 7.35 29.56 25.77
N LEU A 307 7.23 30.34 24.68
CA LEU A 307 8.13 31.48 24.49
C LEU A 307 7.51 32.58 23.61
N ASP A 308 7.62 33.76 24.20
CA ASP A 308 7.29 35.14 23.84
C ASP A 308 8.19 35.62 22.68
N PRO A 309 7.67 36.36 21.67
CA PRO A 309 8.44 36.68 20.48
C PRO A 309 9.26 37.98 20.66
N MET A 310 10.32 37.96 21.47
CA MET A 310 11.42 38.94 21.33
C MET A 310 12.67 38.44 22.04
N THR A 311 13.69 38.08 21.24
CA THR A 311 15.14 38.23 21.47
C THR A 311 15.87 37.05 20.82
N GLY A 312 16.49 37.31 19.66
CA GLY A 312 17.45 36.39 19.07
C GLY A 312 18.76 36.46 19.85
N PHE A 313 19.18 35.34 20.44
CA PHE A 313 20.57 34.89 20.63
C PHE A 313 20.62 33.75 21.66
N TRP A 314 21.14 32.57 21.29
CA TRP A 314 21.79 31.57 22.18
C TRP A 314 22.73 30.74 21.27
N GLY A 315 24.02 30.48 21.53
CA GLY A 315 24.74 30.34 22.80
C GLY A 315 25.02 28.84 23.02
N PHE A 316 26.17 28.34 22.56
CA PHE A 316 26.61 26.94 22.76
C PHE A 316 26.91 26.67 24.23
N CYS A 317 26.44 25.54 24.77
CA CYS A 317 27.06 24.92 25.95
C CYS A 317 26.93 23.39 25.90
N SER A 318 28.10 22.77 26.12
CA SER A 318 28.53 21.35 26.23
C SER A 318 27.49 20.24 26.41
#